data_AF-A0A3D8HL80-F1
#
_entry.id   AF-A0A3D8HL80-F1
#
_cell.length_a   1.000
_cell.length_b   1.000
_cell.length_c   1.000
_cell.angle_alpha   90.00
_cell.angle_beta   90.00
_cell.angle_gamma   90.00
#
_symmetry.space_group_name_H-M   'P 1'
#
loop_
_entity.id
_entity.type
_entity.pdbx_description
1 polymer ?
#
loop_
_entity_poly.entity_id
_entity_poly.type
_entity_poly.pdbx_seq_one_letter_code
_entity_poly.pdbx_strand_id
1 'polypeptide(L)'
;YWNAWDSAAKAKVVERLRSHEAGANLLTLNKQPVYPNMTQDEQADLIESGELKIIYFRKLKISSAMWADENREEAKDPKYLELLKSNKEDMQKTEYRIIE
;
A
#
# COMPACT_ATOMS: atom_id res chain seq x y z
N TYR A 1 -7.52 10.26 19.26
CA TYR A 1 -8.26 10.87 18.12
C TYR A 1 -7.78 10.35 16.77
N TRP A 2 -6.49 10.04 16.61
CA TRP A 2 -5.91 9.57 15.34
C TRP A 2 -6.27 8.12 14.94
N ASN A 3 -6.38 7.20 15.90
CA ASN A 3 -6.67 5.79 15.62
C ASN A 3 -8.01 5.56 14.91
N ALA A 4 -9.03 6.40 15.19
CA ALA A 4 -10.33 6.29 14.55
C ALA A 4 -10.27 6.70 13.06
N TRP A 5 -9.44 7.69 12.73
CA TRP A 5 -9.24 8.11 11.35
C TRP A 5 -8.43 7.07 10.56
N ASP A 6 -7.36 6.53 11.14
CA ASP A 6 -6.56 5.45 10.50
C ASP A 6 -7.42 4.21 10.27
N SER A 7 -8.20 3.79 11.27
CA SER A 7 -9.13 2.67 11.15
C SER A 7 -10.17 2.90 10.04
N ALA A 8 -10.76 4.09 9.96
CA ALA A 8 -11.71 4.43 8.90
C ALA A 8 -11.05 4.47 7.51
N ALA A 9 -9.83 5.01 7.40
CA ALA A 9 -9.08 5.06 6.15
C ALA A 9 -8.70 3.65 5.68
N LYS A 10 -8.22 2.80 6.60
CA LYS A 10 -7.96 1.38 6.35
C LYS A 10 -9.20 0.66 5.87
N ALA A 11 -10.32 0.80 6.58
CA ALA A 11 -11.60 0.20 6.21
C ALA A 11 -12.06 0.62 4.80
N LYS A 12 -11.90 1.90 4.44
CA LYS A 12 -12.26 2.38 3.11
C LYS A 12 -11.36 1.82 2.01
N VAL A 13 -10.07 1.67 2.28
CA VAL A 13 -9.13 1.06 1.32
C VAL A 13 -9.45 -0.43 1.12
N VAL A 14 -9.70 -1.15 2.21
CA VAL A 14 -10.14 -2.56 2.18
C VAL A 14 -11.45 -2.70 1.41
N GLU A 15 -12.46 -1.86 1.68
CA GLU A 15 -13.73 -1.87 0.95
C GLU A 15 -13.53 -1.74 -0.56
N ARG A 16 -12.66 -0.81 -1.01
CA ARG A 16 -12.38 -0.60 -2.44
C ARG A 16 -11.72 -1.81 -3.08
N LEU A 17 -10.75 -2.41 -2.39
CA LEU A 17 -10.07 -3.64 -2.83
C LEU A 17 -11.06 -4.80 -2.94
N ARG A 18 -11.91 -5.01 -1.93
CA ARG A 18 -12.94 -6.06 -1.91
C ARG A 18 -14.04 -5.83 -2.95
N SER A 19 -14.31 -4.57 -3.30
CA SER A 19 -15.24 -4.23 -4.40
C SER A 19 -14.62 -4.37 -5.79
N HIS A 20 -13.34 -4.75 -5.87
CA HIS A 20 -12.57 -4.89 -7.10
C HIS A 20 -12.58 -3.59 -7.93
N GLU A 21 -12.51 -2.44 -7.25
CA GLU A 21 -12.60 -1.15 -7.91
C GLU A 21 -11.44 -1.01 -8.93
N ALA A 22 -11.77 -0.55 -10.14
CA ALA A 22 -10.79 -0.40 -11.20
C ALA A 22 -9.68 0.58 -10.77
N GLY A 23 -8.43 0.09 -10.74
CA GLY A 23 -7.27 0.88 -10.31
C GLY A 23 -7.04 0.93 -8.79
N ALA A 24 -7.88 0.27 -7.98
CA ALA A 24 -7.57 0.01 -6.58
C ALA A 24 -6.51 -1.10 -6.48
N ASN A 25 -5.24 -0.70 -6.64
CA ASN A 25 -4.10 -1.58 -6.39
C ASN A 25 -2.97 -0.75 -5.79
N LEU A 26 -2.52 -1.12 -4.59
CA LEU A 26 -1.57 -0.33 -3.82
C LEU A 26 -0.12 -0.70 -4.14
N LEU A 27 0.11 -1.93 -4.58
CA LEU A 27 1.41 -2.47 -4.97
C LEU A 27 1.60 -2.29 -6.48
N THR A 28 1.65 -1.03 -6.93
CA THR A 28 1.87 -0.68 -8.33
C THR A 28 3.09 0.21 -8.52
N LEU A 29 3.86 -0.08 -9.56
CA LEU A 29 4.98 0.74 -10.04
C LEU A 29 4.67 1.16 -11.48
N ASN A 30 4.69 2.46 -11.77
CA ASN A 30 4.36 3.00 -13.11
C ASN A 30 3.00 2.51 -13.66
N LYS A 31 1.98 2.40 -12.79
CA LYS A 31 0.64 1.85 -13.09
C LYS A 31 0.60 0.37 -13.47
N GLN A 32 1.68 -0.38 -13.24
CA GLN A 32 1.73 -1.83 -13.41
C GLN A 32 1.78 -2.51 -12.04
N PRO A 33 1.10 -3.64 -11.84
CA PRO A 33 1.18 -4.39 -10.60
C PRO A 33 2.60 -4.92 -10.41
N VAL A 34 3.14 -4.74 -9.20
CA VAL A 34 4.43 -5.32 -8.79
C VAL A 34 4.31 -6.85 -8.77
N TYR A 35 3.21 -7.36 -8.21
CA TYR A 35 2.86 -8.78 -8.20
C TYR A 35 1.62 -9.03 -9.09
N PRO A 36 1.80 -9.48 -10.35
CA PRO A 36 0.68 -9.67 -11.29
C PRO A 36 -0.33 -10.73 -10.85
N ASN A 37 0.11 -11.70 -10.04
CA ASN A 37 -0.70 -12.79 -9.55
C ASN A 37 -1.39 -12.48 -8.21
N MET A 38 -1.07 -11.33 -7.60
CA MET A 38 -1.70 -10.92 -6.34
C MET A 38 -3.00 -10.18 -6.64
N THR A 39 -4.09 -10.75 -6.17
CA THR A 39 -5.45 -10.21 -6.30
C THR A 39 -5.68 -9.03 -5.36
N GLN A 40 -6.74 -8.27 -5.61
CA GLN A 40 -7.15 -7.19 -4.70
C GLN A 40 -7.64 -7.75 -3.35
N ASP A 41 -8.27 -8.92 -3.36
CA ASP A 41 -8.69 -9.61 -2.13
C ASP A 41 -7.50 -10.00 -1.26
N GLU A 42 -6.46 -10.59 -1.86
CA GLU A 42 -5.23 -10.92 -1.12
C GLU A 42 -4.56 -9.67 -0.53
N GLN A 43 -4.55 -8.55 -1.26
CA GLN A 43 -4.06 -7.28 -0.71
C GLN A 43 -4.90 -6.80 0.47
N ALA A 44 -6.22 -6.94 0.40
CA ALA A 44 -7.11 -6.60 1.50
C ALA A 44 -6.84 -7.49 2.72
N ASP A 45 -6.70 -8.80 2.53
CA ASP A 45 -6.36 -9.76 3.60
C ASP A 45 -5.04 -9.40 4.28
N LEU A 46 -4.00 -9.06 3.50
CA LEU A 46 -2.69 -8.66 4.03
C LEU A 46 -2.71 -7.32 4.78
N ILE A 47 -3.58 -6.39 4.38
CA ILE A 47 -3.79 -5.13 5.08
C ILE A 47 -4.50 -5.40 6.41
N GLU A 48 -5.54 -6.23 6.40
CA GLU A 48 -6.29 -6.60 7.60
C GLU A 48 -5.41 -7.37 8.60
N SER A 49 -4.54 -8.26 8.13
CA SER A 49 -3.57 -9.01 8.96
C SER A 49 -2.41 -8.13 9.47
N GLY A 50 -2.20 -6.96 8.88
CA GLY A 50 -1.11 -6.04 9.22
C GLY A 50 0.23 -6.39 8.56
N GLU A 51 0.24 -7.37 7.65
CA GLU A 51 1.42 -7.71 6.85
C GLU A 51 1.74 -6.67 5.78
N LEU A 52 0.72 -5.93 5.31
CA LEU A 52 0.86 -4.86 4.33
C LEU A 52 0.37 -3.54 4.94
N LYS A 53 1.27 -2.55 4.99
CA LYS A 53 0.98 -1.20 5.50
C LYS A 53 0.63 -0.27 4.36
N ILE A 54 -0.38 0.58 4.56
CA ILE A 54 -0.79 1.57 3.56
C ILE A 54 0.00 2.86 3.80
N ILE A 55 0.57 3.42 2.73
CA ILE A 55 1.21 4.74 2.75
C ILE A 55 0.30 5.71 1.98
N TYR A 56 -0.19 6.74 2.66
CA TYR A 56 -0.94 7.81 2.04
C TYR A 56 -0.08 9.06 1.86
N PHE A 57 0.16 9.44 0.61
CA PHE A 57 0.87 10.67 0.25
C PHE A 57 -0.12 11.81 0.07
N ARG A 58 -0.28 12.67 1.08
CA ARG A 58 -1.35 13.67 1.13
C ARG A 58 -1.26 14.70 0.00
N LYS A 59 -0.04 15.16 -0.31
CA LYS A 59 0.20 16.15 -1.37
C LYS A 59 -0.05 15.58 -2.76
N LEU A 60 0.32 14.32 -2.98
CA LEU A 60 0.14 13.62 -4.26
C LEU A 60 -1.27 13.06 -4.42
N LYS A 61 -2.02 12.91 -3.32
CA LYS A 61 -3.32 12.22 -3.25
C LYS A 61 -3.25 10.78 -3.78
N ILE A 62 -2.10 10.13 -3.55
CA ILE A 62 -1.84 8.74 -3.96
C ILE A 62 -1.73 7.87 -2.72
N SER A 63 -2.24 6.64 -2.81
CA SER A 63 -2.01 5.59 -1.81
C SER A 63 -1.08 4.55 -2.42
N SER A 64 -0.05 4.16 -1.69
CA SER A 64 0.83 3.03 -2.00
C SER A 64 0.82 2.08 -0.81
N ALA A 65 1.57 0.99 -0.90
CA ALA A 65 1.76 0.06 0.19
C ALA A 65 3.22 -0.36 0.35
N MET A 66 3.55 -0.82 1.55
CA MET A 66 4.84 -1.44 1.86
C MET A 66 4.63 -2.65 2.77
N TRP A 67 5.49 -3.66 2.62
CA TRP A 67 5.51 -4.80 3.53
C TRP A 67 5.89 -4.37 4.95
N ALA A 68 5.21 -4.94 5.94
CA ALA A 68 5.53 -4.74 7.35
C ALA A 68 6.81 -5.48 7.76
N ASP A 69 7.05 -6.66 7.19
CA ASP A 69 8.29 -7.41 7.34
C ASP A 69 9.15 -7.28 6.08
N GLU A 70 10.33 -6.68 6.22
CA GLU A 70 11.29 -6.51 5.13
C GLU A 70 12.07 -7.80 4.79
N ASN A 71 11.96 -8.86 5.60
CA ASN A 71 12.71 -10.11 5.39
C ASN A 71 11.99 -11.16 4.52
N ARG A 72 10.69 -10.99 4.28
CA ARG A 72 9.89 -11.90 3.46
C ARG A 72 10.39 -11.94 2.01
N GLU A 73 10.08 -13.02 1.30
CA GLU A 73 10.57 -13.22 -0.08
C GLU A 73 10.04 -12.14 -1.03
N GLU A 74 8.78 -11.75 -0.88
CA GLU A 74 8.15 -10.72 -1.70
C GLU A 74 8.81 -9.35 -1.49
N ALA A 75 9.28 -9.04 -0.28
CA ALA A 75 9.97 -7.79 0.02
C ALA A 75 11.36 -7.69 -0.62
N LYS A 76 11.87 -8.79 -1.18
CA LYS A 76 13.14 -8.84 -1.93
C LYS A 76 12.93 -8.79 -3.44
N ASP A 77 11.68 -8.73 -3.92
CA ASP A 77 11.38 -8.63 -5.34
C ASP A 77 11.99 -7.35 -5.94
N PRO A 78 12.72 -7.41 -7.08
CA PRO A 78 13.37 -6.24 -7.66
C PRO A 78 12.43 -5.09 -7.99
N LYS A 79 11.21 -5.37 -8.49
CA LYS A 79 10.21 -4.33 -8.78
C LYS A 79 9.65 -3.74 -7.50
N TYR A 80 9.47 -4.55 -6.46
CA TYR A 80 9.10 -4.04 -5.15
C TYR A 80 10.19 -3.13 -4.57
N LEU A 81 11.47 -3.49 -4.70
CA LEU A 81 12.57 -2.66 -4.22
C LEU A 81 12.61 -1.30 -4.95
N GLU A 82 12.29 -1.26 -6.24
CA GLU A 82 12.13 -0.02 -6.99
C GLU A 82 10.94 0.81 -6.48
N LEU A 83 9.78 0.19 -6.25
CA LEU A 83 8.63 0.84 -5.63
C LEU A 83 8.97 1.40 -4.24
N LEU A 84 9.64 0.60 -3.40
CA LEU A 84 10.05 0.99 -2.05
C LEU A 84 11.01 2.18 -2.10
N LYS A 85 11.94 2.20 -3.05
CA LYS A 85 12.83 3.35 -3.28
C LYS A 85 12.04 4.60 -3.65
N SER A 86 11.11 4.50 -4.61
CA SER A 86 10.24 5.63 -5.00
C SER A 86 9.43 6.15 -3.81
N ASN A 87 8.82 5.23 -3.05
CA ASN A 87 8.06 5.58 -1.85
C ASN A 87 8.95 6.30 -0.82
N LYS A 88 10.16 5.81 -0.57
CA LYS A 88 11.12 6.46 0.34
C LYS A 88 11.53 7.86 -0.14
N GLU A 89 11.72 8.06 -1.45
CA GLU A 89 12.00 9.38 -2.01
C GLU A 89 10.81 10.34 -1.87
N ASP A 90 9.57 9.87 -2.09
CA ASP A 90 8.36 10.67 -1.91
C ASP A 90 8.08 10.99 -0.44
N MET A 91 8.39 10.06 0.47
CA MET A 91 8.30 10.27 1.92
C MET A 91 9.26 11.37 2.41
N GLN A 92 10.42 11.54 1.75
CA GLN A 92 11.34 12.64 2.07
C GLN A 92 10.87 13.99 1.54
N LYS A 93 10.11 14.01 0.44
CA LYS A 93 9.72 15.23 -0.28
C LYS A 93 8.32 15.74 0.08
N THR A 94 7.47 14.89 0.63
CA THR A 94 6.04 15.18 0.81
C THR A 94 5.52 14.74 2.16
N GLU A 95 4.41 15.36 2.60
CA GLU A 95 3.68 14.90 3.77
C GLU A 95 3.04 13.54 3.47
N TYR A 96 3.43 12.54 4.26
CA TYR A 96 2.91 11.18 4.17
C TYR A 96 2.37 10.73 5.52
N ARG A 97 1.55 9.67 5.48
CA ARG A 97 1.06 8.97 6.66
C ARG A 97 1.06 7.48 6.40
N ILE A 98 1.52 6.72 7.39
CA ILE A 98 1.38 5.25 7.40
C ILE A 98 0.09 4.94 8.16
N ILE A 99 -0.78 4.14 7.54
CA ILE A 99 -2.03 3.67 8.12
C ILE A 99 -1.82 2.20 8.47
N GLU A 100 -1.99 1.87 9.75
CA GLU A 100 -1.83 0.51 10.33
C GLU A 100 -3.18 -0.12 10.69
#